data_AF-A0A917GM79-F1
#
_entry.id   AF-A0A917GM79-F1
#
_cell.length_a   1.000
_cell.length_b   1.000
_cell.length_c   1.000
_cell.angle_alpha   90.00
_cell.angle_beta   90.00
_cell.angle_gamma   90.00
#
_symmetry.space_group_name_H-M   'P 1'
#
loop_
_entity.id
_entity.type
_entity.pdbx_description
1 polymer ?
#
loop_
_entity_poly.entity_id
_entity_poly.type
_entity_poly.pdbx_seq_one_letter_code
_entity_poly.pdbx_strand_id
1 'polypeptide(L)'
;MKLLIYIYFISLFQINCKTDNKKINESETLDKNGIECTEKGCNGKYIGSEFINGKDIAHQFSNKMSNSVGKKLKELYHKKNYKKVDFTEIEMRTQGMGSGKVIYTLFIPFKSVDSKCEAYTSFDHVGGWNHKPSLERRKKELQNVTLKGHELNISNLKKTPEGLQEYWIQWKNKEIQSDCE
;
A
#
# COMPACT_ATOMS: atom_id res chain seq x y z
N MET A 1 70.14 36.39 -32.49
CA MET A 1 69.63 35.87 -31.20
C MET A 1 68.69 34.72 -31.50
N LYS A 2 69.00 33.52 -30.98
CA LYS A 2 68.35 32.27 -31.36
C LYS A 2 66.95 32.13 -30.73
N LEU A 3 66.01 31.72 -31.57
CA LEU A 3 64.66 31.28 -31.24
C LEU A 3 64.74 29.95 -30.47
N LEU A 4 64.12 29.85 -29.30
CA LEU A 4 63.89 28.58 -28.62
C LEU A 4 62.41 28.50 -28.22
N ILE A 5 61.71 27.65 -28.95
CA ILE A 5 60.32 27.24 -28.74
C ILE A 5 60.34 26.19 -27.63
N TYR A 6 59.66 26.45 -26.51
CA TYR A 6 59.37 25.44 -25.49
C TYR A 6 57.88 25.11 -25.54
N ILE A 7 57.56 23.97 -26.15
CA ILE A 7 56.25 23.33 -26.08
C ILE A 7 56.24 22.51 -24.79
N TYR A 8 55.40 22.87 -23.83
CA TYR A 8 55.14 22.06 -22.65
C TYR A 8 53.80 21.34 -22.82
N PHE A 9 53.87 20.06 -23.21
CA PHE A 9 52.76 19.12 -23.22
C PHE A 9 52.45 18.72 -21.76
N ILE A 10 51.39 19.26 -21.16
CA ILE A 10 50.80 18.69 -19.94
C ILE A 10 49.59 17.88 -20.38
N SER A 11 49.80 16.56 -20.46
CA SER A 11 48.77 15.56 -20.64
C SER A 11 47.74 15.65 -19.50
N LEU A 12 46.49 15.93 -19.84
CA LEU A 12 45.32 15.72 -19.00
C LEU A 12 45.22 14.22 -18.65
N PHE A 13 45.59 13.84 -17.43
CA PHE A 13 45.19 12.56 -16.85
C PHE A 13 43.69 12.61 -16.58
N GLN A 14 42.89 12.10 -17.52
CA GLN A 14 41.50 11.75 -17.23
C GLN A 14 41.49 10.43 -16.44
N ILE A 15 41.30 10.55 -15.13
CA ILE A 15 40.98 9.42 -14.27
C ILE A 15 39.56 8.98 -14.65
N ASN A 16 39.48 7.92 -15.44
CA ASN A 16 38.23 7.25 -15.78
C ASN A 16 37.75 6.48 -14.54
N CYS A 17 36.97 7.14 -13.68
CA CYS A 17 36.15 6.41 -12.71
C CYS A 17 35.08 5.63 -13.48
N LYS A 18 35.34 4.34 -13.74
CA LYS A 18 34.26 3.38 -14.02
C LYS A 18 33.38 3.35 -12.79
N THR A 19 32.31 4.12 -12.81
CA THR A 19 31.16 3.85 -11.96
C THR A 19 30.56 2.56 -12.50
N ASP A 20 30.80 1.46 -11.78
CA ASP A 20 29.99 0.25 -11.96
C ASP A 20 28.57 0.60 -11.55
N ASN A 21 27.81 1.12 -12.51
CA ASN A 21 26.37 1.14 -12.44
C ASN A 21 25.91 -0.30 -12.47
N LYS A 22 25.88 -0.92 -11.29
CA LYS A 22 25.17 -2.17 -11.05
C LYS A 22 23.72 -1.89 -11.38
N LYS A 23 23.32 -2.13 -12.63
CA LYS A 23 21.92 -2.23 -13.04
C LYS A 23 21.33 -3.31 -12.16
N ILE A 24 20.64 -2.89 -11.10
CA ILE A 24 19.76 -3.79 -10.35
C ILE A 24 18.74 -4.24 -11.39
N ASN A 25 18.80 -5.52 -11.78
CA ASN A 25 17.85 -6.11 -12.69
C ASN A 25 16.46 -5.97 -12.06
N GLU A 26 15.67 -5.03 -12.60
CA GLU A 26 14.27 -4.77 -12.27
C GLU A 26 13.38 -6.02 -12.42
N SER A 27 13.89 -7.03 -13.13
CA SER A 27 13.25 -8.34 -13.34
C SER A 27 13.34 -9.30 -12.15
N GLU A 28 14.26 -9.15 -11.18
CA GLU A 28 14.36 -10.08 -10.03
C GLU A 28 13.44 -9.72 -8.85
N THR A 29 12.88 -8.51 -8.83
CA THR A 29 11.98 -8.03 -7.74
C THR A 29 10.50 -8.22 -8.04
N LEU A 30 10.13 -8.56 -9.28
CA LEU A 30 8.74 -8.72 -9.70
C LEU A 30 8.08 -10.02 -9.18
N ASP A 31 8.87 -11.07 -8.95
CA ASP A 31 8.33 -12.41 -8.63
C ASP A 31 7.96 -12.63 -7.16
N LYS A 32 8.15 -11.61 -6.29
CA LYS A 32 7.85 -11.71 -4.85
C LYS A 32 6.84 -10.68 -4.33
N ASN A 33 6.42 -9.76 -5.19
CA ASN A 33 5.54 -8.65 -4.83
C ASN A 33 4.17 -8.83 -5.48
N GLY A 34 3.12 -8.88 -4.68
CA GLY A 34 1.79 -9.13 -5.21
C GLY A 34 0.69 -9.10 -4.16
N ILE A 35 -0.54 -9.05 -4.66
CA ILE A 35 -1.77 -9.17 -3.88
C ILE A 35 -2.64 -10.19 -4.59
N GLU A 36 -3.09 -11.20 -3.85
CA GLU A 36 -4.02 -12.21 -4.32
C GLU A 36 -5.27 -12.16 -3.45
N CYS A 37 -6.44 -12.19 -4.11
CA CYS A 37 -7.73 -12.12 -3.43
C CYS A 37 -8.60 -13.32 -3.79
N THR A 38 -9.11 -13.99 -2.76
CA THR A 38 -10.06 -15.10 -2.87
C THR A 38 -11.39 -14.70 -2.22
N GLU A 39 -12.33 -15.63 -2.10
CA GLU A 39 -13.56 -15.40 -1.33
C GLU A 39 -13.33 -15.28 0.18
N LYS A 40 -12.17 -15.73 0.67
CA LYS A 40 -11.81 -15.72 2.10
C LYS A 40 -11.11 -14.45 2.54
N GLY A 41 -10.62 -13.63 1.60
CA GLY A 41 -9.83 -12.46 1.91
C GLY A 41 -8.79 -12.15 0.85
N CYS A 42 -7.98 -11.12 1.11
CA CYS A 42 -6.82 -10.76 0.30
C CYS A 42 -5.53 -10.93 1.10
N ASN A 43 -4.54 -11.58 0.50
CA ASN A 43 -3.19 -11.69 1.04
C ASN A 43 -2.23 -10.97 0.11
N GLY A 44 -1.23 -10.31 0.69
CA GLY A 44 -0.21 -9.68 -0.12
C GLY A 44 1.13 -9.57 0.59
N LYS A 45 2.15 -9.45 -0.24
CA LYS A 45 3.54 -9.30 0.19
C LYS A 45 4.24 -8.25 -0.66
N TYR A 46 5.04 -7.43 0.00
CA TYR A 46 5.99 -6.53 -0.61
C TYR A 46 7.37 -6.80 -0.02
N ILE A 47 8.38 -6.88 -0.89
CA ILE A 47 9.79 -6.99 -0.58
C ILE A 47 10.50 -5.99 -1.49
N GLY A 48 11.13 -4.98 -0.90
CA GLY A 48 11.80 -3.97 -1.70
C GLY A 48 12.27 -2.79 -0.88
N SER A 49 12.66 -1.73 -1.57
CA SER A 49 13.07 -0.49 -0.93
C SER A 49 11.91 0.16 -0.19
N GLU A 50 12.19 0.76 0.95
CA GLU A 50 11.22 1.58 1.68
C GLU A 50 10.88 2.84 0.89
N PHE A 51 11.93 3.55 0.45
CA PHE A 51 11.82 4.76 -0.34
C PHE A 51 12.48 4.60 -1.70
N ILE A 52 11.85 5.16 -2.74
CA ILE A 52 12.44 5.36 -4.06
C ILE A 52 12.16 6.80 -4.48
N ASN A 53 13.22 7.57 -4.78
CA ASN A 53 13.12 8.98 -5.14
C ASN A 53 12.30 9.81 -4.14
N GLY A 54 12.50 9.57 -2.84
CA GLY A 54 11.80 10.25 -1.74
C GLY A 54 10.33 9.85 -1.55
N LYS A 55 9.79 8.92 -2.37
CA LYS A 55 8.44 8.39 -2.20
C LYS A 55 8.48 7.14 -1.35
N ASP A 56 7.60 7.06 -0.36
CA ASP A 56 7.39 5.88 0.48
C ASP A 56 6.68 4.78 -0.35
N ILE A 57 7.46 3.86 -0.92
CA ILE A 57 6.97 2.77 -1.76
C ILE A 57 6.40 1.65 -0.89
N ALA A 58 7.02 1.40 0.27
CA ALA A 58 6.51 0.41 1.21
C ALA A 58 5.12 0.79 1.72
N HIS A 59 4.87 2.06 2.05
CA HIS A 59 3.53 2.53 2.45
C HIS A 59 2.53 2.48 1.29
N GLN A 60 2.94 2.74 0.05
CA GLN A 60 2.03 2.59 -1.11
C GLN A 60 1.50 1.16 -1.26
N PHE A 61 2.12 0.16 -0.63
CA PHE A 61 1.58 -1.20 -0.60
C PHE A 61 0.21 -1.28 0.10
N SER A 62 -0.01 -0.58 1.23
CA SER A 62 -1.32 -0.59 1.90
C SER A 62 -2.40 0.06 1.02
N ASN A 63 -2.05 1.09 0.22
CA ASN A 63 -2.97 1.67 -0.77
C ASN A 63 -3.39 0.65 -1.85
N LYS A 64 -2.42 -0.12 -2.38
CA LYS A 64 -2.68 -1.18 -3.37
C LYS A 64 -3.54 -2.29 -2.77
N MET A 65 -3.29 -2.66 -1.52
CA MET A 65 -4.11 -3.63 -0.79
C MET A 65 -5.55 -3.14 -0.64
N SER A 66 -5.75 -1.90 -0.17
CA SER A 66 -7.09 -1.30 -0.02
C SER A 66 -7.88 -1.33 -1.32
N ASN A 67 -7.24 -0.97 -2.44
CA ASN A 67 -7.87 -1.02 -3.76
C ASN A 67 -8.30 -2.45 -4.14
N SER A 68 -7.42 -3.43 -3.90
CA SER A 68 -7.66 -4.84 -4.24
C SER A 68 -8.80 -5.43 -3.40
N VAL A 69 -8.82 -5.16 -2.09
CA VAL A 69 -9.91 -5.56 -1.19
C VAL A 69 -11.23 -4.94 -1.62
N GLY A 70 -11.26 -3.62 -1.86
CA GLY A 70 -12.47 -2.93 -2.30
C GLY A 70 -13.02 -3.48 -3.61
N LYS A 71 -12.16 -3.78 -4.58
CA LYS A 71 -12.55 -4.46 -5.83
C LYS A 71 -13.13 -5.84 -5.57
N LYS A 72 -12.48 -6.64 -4.72
CA LYS A 72 -12.94 -8.00 -4.42
C LYS A 72 -14.29 -8.02 -3.71
N LEU A 73 -14.50 -7.13 -2.73
CA LEU A 73 -15.78 -7.00 -2.05
C LEU A 73 -16.93 -6.68 -3.02
N LYS A 74 -16.70 -5.77 -3.99
CA LYS A 74 -17.68 -5.45 -5.04
C LYS A 74 -17.96 -6.65 -5.94
N GLU A 75 -16.91 -7.35 -6.37
CA GLU A 75 -17.04 -8.57 -7.19
C GLU A 75 -17.91 -9.62 -6.48
N LEU A 76 -17.61 -9.90 -5.22
CA LEU A 76 -18.35 -10.87 -4.41
C LEU A 76 -19.80 -10.45 -4.19
N TYR A 77 -20.04 -9.16 -3.94
CA TYR A 77 -21.38 -8.60 -3.82
C TYR A 77 -22.24 -8.80 -5.07
N HIS A 78 -21.69 -8.51 -6.26
CA HIS A 78 -22.39 -8.74 -7.53
C HIS A 78 -22.68 -10.22 -7.79
N LYS A 79 -21.83 -11.11 -7.29
CA LYS A 79 -22.04 -12.57 -7.31
C LYS A 79 -23.02 -13.08 -6.24
N LYS A 80 -23.63 -12.18 -5.45
CA LYS A 80 -24.49 -12.51 -4.29
C LYS A 80 -23.76 -13.32 -3.20
N ASN A 81 -22.43 -13.25 -3.17
CA ASN A 81 -21.60 -13.81 -2.11
C ASN A 81 -21.27 -12.68 -1.12
N TYR A 82 -22.19 -12.43 -0.18
CA TYR A 82 -22.13 -11.26 0.68
C TYR A 82 -21.07 -11.39 1.77
N LYS A 83 -20.13 -10.45 1.77
CA LYS A 83 -18.98 -10.43 2.70
C LYS A 83 -18.81 -9.06 3.36
N LYS A 84 -18.08 -9.07 4.46
CA LYS A 84 -17.42 -7.90 5.06
C LYS A 84 -16.02 -8.26 5.52
N VAL A 85 -15.14 -7.27 5.67
CA VAL A 85 -13.81 -7.49 6.23
C VAL A 85 -13.92 -7.83 7.72
N ASP A 86 -13.13 -8.80 8.16
CA ASP A 86 -12.97 -9.12 9.57
C ASP A 86 -11.78 -8.40 10.19
N PHE A 87 -12.05 -7.26 10.82
CA PHE A 87 -11.00 -6.41 11.37
C PHE A 87 -10.19 -7.07 12.49
N THR A 88 -10.77 -7.99 13.26
CA THR A 88 -10.05 -8.67 14.36
C THR A 88 -8.91 -9.52 13.80
N GLU A 89 -9.19 -10.24 12.72
CA GLU A 89 -8.29 -11.20 12.08
C GLU A 89 -7.35 -10.59 11.03
N ILE A 90 -7.35 -9.27 10.82
CA ILE A 90 -6.33 -8.64 9.95
C ILE A 90 -4.94 -8.85 10.56
N GLU A 91 -4.05 -9.46 9.79
CA GLU A 91 -2.63 -9.61 10.13
C GLU A 91 -1.79 -8.60 9.35
N MET A 92 -0.99 -7.81 10.07
CA MET A 92 -0.11 -6.79 9.49
C MET A 92 1.28 -6.93 10.10
N ARG A 93 2.28 -7.20 9.26
CA ARG A 93 3.68 -7.36 9.72
C ARG A 93 4.63 -6.64 8.79
N THR A 94 5.63 -6.02 9.37
CA THR A 94 6.76 -5.43 8.66
C THR A 94 8.05 -6.00 9.23
N GLN A 95 9.09 -6.03 8.41
CA GLN A 95 10.46 -6.27 8.80
C GLN A 95 11.38 -5.38 7.97
N GLY A 96 12.35 -4.74 8.62
CA GLY A 96 13.29 -3.79 8.02
C GLY A 96 12.74 -2.38 7.80
N MET A 97 11.57 -2.01 8.34
CA MET A 97 11.05 -0.64 8.19
C MET A 97 11.89 0.37 8.99
N GLY A 98 12.25 1.48 8.37
CA GLY A 98 13.27 2.42 8.84
C GLY A 98 14.71 2.05 8.47
N SER A 99 14.96 0.89 7.85
CA SER A 99 16.31 0.43 7.48
C SER A 99 16.62 0.55 5.98
N GLY A 100 15.63 0.91 5.16
CA GLY A 100 15.76 1.08 3.71
C GLY A 100 15.31 -0.12 2.87
N LYS A 101 15.31 -1.35 3.39
CA LYS A 101 14.70 -2.52 2.74
C LYS A 101 13.63 -3.14 3.64
N VAL A 102 12.43 -3.29 3.11
CA VAL A 102 11.24 -3.71 3.85
C VAL A 102 10.69 -5.01 3.29
N ILE A 103 10.29 -5.90 4.19
CA ILE A 103 9.34 -6.97 3.95
C ILE A 103 8.04 -6.55 4.62
N TYR A 104 6.98 -6.31 3.86
CA TYR A 104 5.65 -5.98 4.36
C TYR A 104 4.67 -7.06 3.91
N THR A 105 4.10 -7.80 4.87
CA THR A 105 3.02 -8.76 4.64
C THR A 105 1.73 -8.28 5.26
N LEU A 106 0.63 -8.48 4.53
CA LEU A 106 -0.71 -8.06 4.96
C LEU A 106 -1.74 -9.09 4.53
N PHE A 107 -2.54 -9.54 5.49
CA PHE A 107 -3.70 -10.40 5.26
C PHE A 107 -4.96 -9.72 5.77
N ILE A 108 -5.95 -9.59 4.88
CA ILE A 108 -7.25 -8.97 5.15
C ILE A 108 -8.35 -10.01 4.91
N PRO A 109 -8.80 -10.69 5.97
CA PRO A 109 -9.81 -11.74 5.85
C PRO A 109 -11.21 -11.18 5.67
N PHE A 110 -12.07 -12.00 5.06
CA PHE A 110 -13.50 -11.74 4.89
C PHE A 110 -14.32 -12.72 5.72
N LYS A 111 -15.45 -12.23 6.23
CA LYS A 111 -16.50 -13.04 6.85
C LYS A 111 -17.79 -12.93 6.07
N SER A 112 -18.55 -14.02 6.03
CA SER A 112 -19.90 -14.05 5.47
C SER A 112 -20.84 -13.19 6.30
N VAL A 113 -21.88 -12.70 5.64
CA VAL A 113 -23.04 -12.05 6.25
C VAL A 113 -24.31 -12.59 5.60
N ASP A 114 -25.44 -12.45 6.29
CA ASP A 114 -26.65 -13.17 5.92
C ASP A 114 -27.43 -12.44 4.81
N SER A 115 -27.19 -11.14 4.64
CA SER A 115 -27.93 -10.32 3.69
C SER A 115 -27.06 -9.37 2.88
N LYS A 116 -27.62 -8.96 1.73
CA LYS A 116 -27.05 -7.93 0.85
C LYS A 116 -26.71 -6.64 1.61
N CYS A 117 -27.55 -6.22 2.55
CA CYS A 117 -27.42 -4.92 3.21
C CYS A 117 -26.56 -4.95 4.48
N GLU A 118 -26.16 -6.14 4.94
CA GLU A 118 -25.10 -6.33 5.95
C GLU A 118 -23.69 -6.37 5.34
N ALA A 119 -23.60 -6.54 4.02
CA ALA A 119 -22.32 -6.57 3.31
C ALA A 119 -21.71 -5.18 3.20
N TYR A 120 -20.38 -5.16 3.08
CA TYR A 120 -19.62 -3.97 2.79
C TYR A 120 -18.98 -4.10 1.40
N THR A 121 -19.10 -3.06 0.58
CA THR A 121 -18.60 -3.05 -0.81
C THR A 121 -17.46 -2.07 -1.02
N SER A 122 -17.08 -1.32 0.00
CA SER A 122 -15.97 -0.37 -0.09
C SER A 122 -15.05 -0.52 1.10
N PHE A 123 -13.77 -0.33 0.83
CA PHE A 123 -12.69 -0.56 1.76
C PHE A 123 -11.53 0.39 1.50
N ASP A 124 -10.94 0.90 2.57
CA ASP A 124 -9.80 1.80 2.52
C ASP A 124 -9.02 1.77 3.83
N HIS A 125 -7.97 2.57 3.92
CA HIS A 125 -7.22 2.77 5.15
C HIS A 125 -6.88 4.25 5.38
N VAL A 126 -6.39 4.53 6.59
CA VAL A 126 -5.61 5.72 6.87
C VAL A 126 -4.55 5.42 7.92
N GLY A 127 -3.31 5.77 7.59
CA GLY A 127 -2.18 5.47 8.44
C GLY A 127 -0.90 6.10 7.94
N GLY A 128 0.20 5.50 8.37
CA GLY A 128 1.54 5.91 8.00
C GLY A 128 2.58 5.40 8.99
N TRP A 129 3.82 5.78 8.76
CA TRP A 129 4.96 5.33 9.55
C TRP A 129 5.43 6.44 10.50
N ASN A 130 5.53 6.13 11.79
CA ASN A 130 6.04 7.04 12.83
C ASN A 130 5.32 8.39 12.98
N HIS A 131 4.08 8.50 12.50
CA HIS A 131 3.22 9.65 12.77
C HIS A 131 1.79 9.22 13.09
N LYS A 132 1.03 10.10 13.77
CA LYS A 132 -0.37 9.85 14.08
C LYS A 132 -1.19 9.81 12.77
N PRO A 133 -2.05 8.80 12.54
CA PRO A 133 -2.95 8.79 11.40
C PRO A 133 -3.98 9.92 11.44
N SER A 134 -4.27 10.52 10.30
CA SER A 134 -5.26 11.60 10.15
C SER A 134 -6.69 11.08 10.01
N LEU A 135 -7.15 10.29 10.99
CA LEU A 135 -8.43 9.57 10.92
C LEU A 135 -9.64 10.50 10.70
N GLU A 136 -9.72 11.60 11.43
CA GLU A 136 -10.87 12.52 11.33
C GLU A 136 -10.95 13.22 9.96
N ARG A 137 -9.79 13.50 9.33
CA ARG A 137 -9.76 14.00 7.96
C ARG A 137 -10.31 12.95 7.00
N ARG A 138 -9.87 11.69 7.14
CA ARG A 138 -10.31 10.59 6.29
C ARG A 138 -11.81 10.32 6.41
N LYS A 139 -12.36 10.38 7.62
CA LYS A 139 -13.81 10.24 7.83
C LYS A 139 -14.60 11.27 7.01
N LYS A 140 -14.16 12.53 7.01
CA LYS A 140 -14.79 13.60 6.21
C LYS A 140 -14.69 13.34 4.70
N GLU A 141 -13.52 12.89 4.23
CA GLU A 141 -13.31 12.55 2.82
C GLU A 141 -14.24 11.42 2.35
N LEU A 142 -14.53 10.44 3.22
CA LEU A 142 -15.36 9.28 2.90
C LEU A 142 -16.87 9.51 3.12
N GLN A 143 -17.27 10.61 3.75
CA GLN A 143 -18.68 10.90 4.05
C GLN A 143 -19.55 10.89 2.78
N ASN A 144 -19.07 11.50 1.70
CA ASN A 144 -19.84 11.67 0.46
C ASN A 144 -19.92 10.42 -0.41
N VAL A 145 -19.19 9.35 -0.08
CA VAL A 145 -19.25 8.06 -0.79
C VAL A 145 -19.94 6.97 0.05
N THR A 146 -20.29 7.30 1.29
CA THR A 146 -21.02 6.43 2.22
C THR A 146 -22.51 6.52 1.97
N LEU A 147 -23.18 5.38 2.02
CA LEU A 147 -24.64 5.29 1.90
C LEU A 147 -25.30 6.18 2.98
N LYS A 148 -26.28 6.99 2.56
CA LYS A 148 -26.95 7.93 3.46
C LYS A 148 -27.56 7.18 4.65
N GLY A 149 -27.38 7.68 5.87
CA GLY A 149 -27.88 7.03 7.09
C GLY A 149 -26.99 5.90 7.63
N HIS A 150 -25.91 5.53 6.92
CA HIS A 150 -24.94 4.53 7.39
C HIS A 150 -23.62 5.17 7.78
N GLU A 151 -22.92 4.52 8.70
CA GLU A 151 -21.63 4.99 9.22
C GLU A 151 -20.46 4.21 8.63
N LEU A 152 -19.27 4.83 8.70
CA LEU A 152 -18.00 4.15 8.45
C LEU A 152 -17.74 3.14 9.56
N ASN A 153 -17.46 1.89 9.19
CA ASN A 153 -16.98 0.89 10.14
C ASN A 153 -15.45 0.89 10.12
N ILE A 154 -14.84 1.16 11.28
CA ILE A 154 -13.41 1.47 11.40
C ILE A 154 -12.78 0.51 12.40
N SER A 155 -11.64 -0.08 12.05
CA SER A 155 -10.89 -0.94 12.96
C SER A 155 -10.31 -0.16 14.14
N ASN A 156 -9.86 -0.88 15.18
CA ASN A 156 -8.87 -0.30 16.09
C ASN A 156 -7.56 -0.01 15.34
N LEU A 157 -6.73 0.88 15.89
CA LEU A 157 -5.42 1.20 15.32
C LEU A 157 -4.51 -0.04 15.36
N LYS A 158 -4.15 -0.56 14.19
CA LYS A 158 -3.17 -1.64 14.09
C LYS A 158 -1.78 -1.05 14.00
N LYS A 159 -0.82 -1.69 14.67
CA LYS A 159 0.58 -1.25 14.71
C LYS A 159 1.51 -2.43 14.48
N THR A 160 2.61 -2.16 13.80
CA THR A 160 3.76 -3.06 13.76
C THR A 160 4.80 -2.63 14.79
N PRO A 161 5.73 -3.52 15.21
CA PRO A 161 6.85 -3.16 16.08
C PRO A 161 7.73 -2.03 15.51
N GLU A 162 7.76 -1.88 14.19
CA GLU A 162 8.65 -0.93 13.50
C GLU A 162 7.98 0.44 13.25
N GLY A 163 6.79 0.66 13.80
CA GLY A 163 6.14 1.97 13.84
C GLY A 163 5.14 2.26 12.72
N LEU A 164 4.89 1.32 11.80
CA LEU A 164 3.74 1.42 10.88
C LEU A 164 2.44 1.36 11.69
N GLN A 165 1.53 2.30 11.42
CA GLN A 165 0.22 2.40 12.07
C GLN A 165 -0.86 2.54 11.01
N GLU A 166 -1.92 1.73 11.07
CA GLU A 166 -3.00 1.73 10.08
C GLU A 166 -4.37 1.59 10.76
N TYR A 167 -5.32 2.46 10.41
CA TYR A 167 -6.75 2.21 10.56
C TYR A 167 -7.31 1.64 9.27
N TRP A 168 -8.09 0.57 9.37
CA TRP A 168 -8.82 0.00 8.23
C TRP A 168 -10.28 0.42 8.29
N ILE A 169 -10.84 0.79 7.14
CA ILE A 169 -12.16 1.39 7.05
C ILE A 169 -12.96 0.63 6.00
N GLN A 170 -14.18 0.22 6.34
CA GLN A 170 -15.14 -0.32 5.37
C GLN A 170 -16.46 0.43 5.47
N TRP A 171 -17.15 0.59 4.35
CA TRP A 171 -18.43 1.29 4.32
C TRP A 171 -19.36 0.74 3.24
N LYS A 172 -20.65 1.04 3.39
CA LYS A 172 -21.65 0.75 2.38
C LYS A 172 -21.55 1.81 1.30
N ASN A 173 -21.28 1.40 0.07
CA ASN A 173 -21.13 2.33 -1.03
C ASN A 173 -22.49 2.88 -1.45
N LYS A 174 -22.64 4.22 -1.51
CA LYS A 174 -23.92 4.86 -1.84
C LYS A 174 -24.49 4.50 -3.21
N GLU A 175 -23.64 4.15 -4.17
CA GLU A 175 -24.06 3.84 -5.55
C GLU A 175 -24.42 2.35 -5.68
N ILE A 176 -23.55 1.48 -5.16
CA ILE A 176 -23.69 0.01 -5.31
C ILE A 176 -24.78 -0.55 -4.40
N GLN A 177 -24.97 0.05 -3.22
CA GLN A 177 -25.90 -0.41 -2.19
C GLN A 177 -27.04 0.58 -1.99
N SER A 178 -27.42 1.32 -3.04
CA SER A 178 -28.46 2.36 -3.00
C SER A 178 -29.84 1.85 -2.60
N ASP A 179 -30.09 0.55 -2.72
CA ASP A 179 -31.33 -0.12 -2.33
C ASP A 179 -31.31 -0.70 -0.90
N CYS A 180 -30.30 -0.36 -0.09
CA CYS A 180 -30.14 -0.85 1.29
C CYS A 180 -30.63 0.11 2.39
N GLU A 181 -31.57 1.00 2.04
CA GLU A 181 -32.26 2.00 2.88
C GLU A 181 -31.38 3.04 3.60
#